data_AF-A0A6A6L6D6-F1
#
_entry.id   AF-A0A6A6L6D6-F1
#
_cell.length_a   1.000
_cell.length_b   1.000
_cell.length_c   1.000
_cell.angle_alpha   90.00
_cell.angle_beta   90.00
_cell.angle_gamma   90.00
#
_symmetry.space_group_name_H-M   'P 1'
#
loop_
_entity.id
_entity.type
_entity.pdbx_description
1 polymer ?
#
loop_
_entity_poly.entity_id
_entity_poly.type
_entity_poly.pdbx_seq_one_letter_code
_entity_poly.pdbx_strand_id
1 'polypeptide(L)'
;MSNPQISSMENNENGATEINTRENIESGTTDHEATTITTEHKGPDPNSWLPVTASREAKWWYSTFHNVTAMVGAGVLGLPFAMSQLGWIPGTIGIFLSWLITFYSLWQLVELHEVVPGRRFDRYPELGQYAFGEKLGYWIIMPQQTLVQVASTIVYNVTGGKSLKKFVDLVIPCLSNIKQTYFILMFICVQFVLSQTPNFNALKGVSLLAALMSFW
;
A
#
# COMPACT_ATOMS: atom_id res chain seq x y z
N MET A 1 34.61 74.04 44.82
CA MET A 1 34.30 75.11 43.86
C MET A 1 33.37 74.52 42.82
N SER A 2 32.13 75.01 42.85
CA SER A 2 30.98 74.62 42.04
C SER A 2 31.12 75.03 40.57
N ASN A 3 30.76 74.15 39.64
CA ASN A 3 30.04 74.57 38.43
C ASN A 3 29.06 73.46 37.97
N PRO A 4 27.73 73.68 38.07
CA PRO A 4 26.69 72.73 37.69
C PRO A 4 25.94 73.21 36.44
N GLN A 5 26.19 72.65 35.26
CA GLN A 5 25.41 72.98 34.04
C GLN A 5 25.32 71.83 33.02
N ILE A 6 25.19 70.57 33.48
CA ILE A 6 24.75 69.46 32.60
C ILE A 6 23.94 68.48 33.47
N SER A 7 22.71 68.83 33.84
CA SER A 7 21.86 67.98 34.72
C SER A 7 20.37 68.02 34.36
N SER A 8 20.01 68.48 33.16
CA SER A 8 18.60 68.71 32.81
C SER A 8 18.17 68.21 31.44
N MET A 9 18.94 67.32 30.79
CA MET A 9 18.52 66.69 29.52
C MET A 9 18.63 65.15 29.48
N GLU A 10 19.09 64.48 30.54
CA GLU A 10 19.22 63.01 30.58
C GLU A 10 18.12 62.29 31.40
N ASN A 11 17.16 63.04 31.96
CA ASN A 11 16.14 62.49 32.89
C ASN A 11 14.74 62.30 32.28
N ASN A 12 14.60 62.29 30.94
CA ASN A 12 13.28 62.10 30.30
C ASN A 12 13.18 60.88 29.35
N GLU A 13 14.25 60.11 29.12
CA GLU A 13 14.19 58.88 28.31
C GLU A 13 14.20 57.59 29.16
N ASN A 14 14.68 57.67 30.40
CA ASN A 14 14.75 56.51 31.30
C ASN A 14 13.42 56.21 32.01
N GLY A 15 12.50 57.18 32.07
CA GLY A 15 11.17 57.01 32.67
C GLY A 15 10.15 56.30 31.78
N ALA A 16 10.31 56.32 30.45
CA ALA A 16 9.38 55.67 29.51
C ALA A 16 9.70 54.18 29.30
N THR A 17 10.93 53.77 29.57
CA THR A 17 11.45 52.42 29.30
C THR A 17 11.23 51.46 30.48
N GLU A 18 11.15 51.99 31.71
CA GLU A 18 10.96 51.20 32.94
C GLU A 18 9.48 50.85 33.21
N ILE A 19 8.53 51.62 32.69
CA ILE A 19 7.08 51.38 32.87
C ILE A 19 6.60 50.26 31.92
N ASN A 20 7.12 50.22 30.70
CA ASN A 20 6.80 49.18 29.71
C ASN A 20 7.34 47.78 30.08
N THR A 21 8.35 47.73 30.96
CA THR A 21 8.96 46.45 31.39
C THR A 21 8.22 45.84 32.59
N ARG A 22 7.42 46.61 33.33
CA ARG A 22 6.69 46.14 34.53
C ARG A 22 5.25 45.70 34.30
N GLU A 23 4.60 46.10 33.20
CA GLU A 23 3.27 45.58 32.85
C GLU A 23 3.30 44.17 32.23
N ASN A 24 4.44 43.70 31.70
CA ASN A 24 4.52 42.43 30.97
C ASN A 24 4.91 41.20 31.82
N ILE A 25 5.05 41.32 33.15
CA ILE A 25 5.55 40.22 34.01
C ILE A 25 4.50 39.71 35.03
N GLU A 26 3.35 40.37 35.20
CA GLU A 26 2.42 40.03 36.31
C GLU A 26 0.97 39.69 35.93
N SER A 27 0.74 39.12 34.74
CA SER A 27 -0.54 38.49 34.40
C SER A 27 -0.36 37.09 33.81
N GLY A 28 0.28 36.22 34.58
CA GLY A 28 0.06 34.78 34.46
C GLY A 28 -1.05 34.36 35.42
N THR A 29 -2.23 34.03 34.92
CA THR A 29 -3.08 32.88 35.33
C THR A 29 -4.48 33.00 34.69
N THR A 30 -4.87 31.90 34.02
CA THR A 30 -6.22 31.53 33.52
C THR A 30 -6.86 32.38 32.43
N ASP A 31 -6.64 31.98 31.18
CA ASP A 31 -7.66 32.08 30.14
C ASP A 31 -7.68 30.80 29.29
N HIS A 32 -8.81 30.10 29.37
CA HIS A 32 -9.22 29.09 28.40
C HIS A 32 -9.46 29.79 27.06
N GLU A 33 -8.42 30.00 26.26
CA GLU A 33 -8.60 30.43 24.88
C GLU A 33 -8.61 29.22 23.96
N ALA A 34 -9.84 28.88 23.57
CA ALA A 34 -10.12 27.92 22.51
C ALA A 34 -9.33 28.31 21.26
N THR A 35 -8.34 27.50 20.91
CA THR A 35 -7.76 27.46 19.57
C THR A 35 -8.90 27.18 18.60
N THR A 36 -9.50 28.27 18.13
CA THR A 36 -10.47 28.28 17.05
C THR A 36 -9.71 27.73 15.87
N ILE A 37 -9.99 26.46 15.58
CA ILE A 37 -9.66 25.81 14.33
C ILE A 37 -10.32 26.67 13.26
N THR A 38 -9.57 27.61 12.69
CA THR A 38 -9.85 28.15 11.37
C THR A 38 -9.82 26.95 10.45
N THR A 39 -10.99 26.36 10.27
CA THR A 39 -11.31 25.46 9.18
C THR A 39 -11.20 26.32 7.93
N GLU A 40 -9.96 26.49 7.45
CA GLU A 40 -9.76 26.73 6.03
C GLU A 40 -10.49 25.60 5.33
N HIS A 41 -11.62 25.94 4.70
CA HIS A 41 -12.23 25.13 3.68
C HIS A 41 -11.20 25.01 2.54
N LYS A 42 -10.28 24.08 2.71
CA LYS A 42 -9.34 23.65 1.69
C LYS A 42 -10.22 23.13 0.54
N GLY A 43 -10.40 23.95 -0.48
CA GLY A 43 -10.99 23.53 -1.74
C GLY A 43 -10.29 22.24 -2.19
N PRO A 44 -11.01 21.34 -2.91
CA PRO A 44 -10.52 20.00 -3.20
C PRO A 44 -9.09 20.07 -3.71
N ASP A 45 -8.14 19.49 -2.95
CA ASP A 45 -6.72 19.52 -3.28
C ASP A 45 -6.56 19.08 -4.74
N PRO A 46 -6.01 19.92 -5.64
CA PRO A 46 -5.88 19.59 -7.05
C PRO A 46 -4.90 18.44 -7.29
N ASN A 47 -4.22 17.97 -6.24
CA ASN A 47 -3.35 16.80 -6.24
C ASN A 47 -4.07 15.53 -5.75
N SER A 48 -5.33 15.58 -5.32
CA SER A 48 -6.09 14.40 -4.83
C SER A 48 -6.20 13.23 -5.83
N TRP A 49 -5.96 13.49 -7.12
CA TRP A 49 -5.89 12.47 -8.17
C TRP A 49 -4.54 11.74 -8.25
N LEU A 50 -3.46 12.32 -7.71
CA LEU A 50 -2.17 11.63 -7.64
C LEU A 50 -2.27 10.51 -6.58
N PRO A 51 -1.82 9.28 -6.88
CA PRO A 51 -1.89 8.15 -5.94
C PRO A 51 -1.18 8.42 -4.60
N VAL A 52 -0.22 9.36 -4.58
CA VAL A 52 0.54 9.75 -3.39
C VAL A 52 -0.27 10.62 -2.41
N THR A 53 -1.26 11.37 -2.91
CA THR A 53 -2.10 12.34 -2.17
C THR A 53 -3.55 11.90 -2.05
N ALA A 54 -3.91 10.73 -2.60
CA ALA A 54 -5.18 10.09 -2.31
C ALA A 54 -5.30 9.84 -0.80
N SER A 55 -6.43 10.23 -0.20
CA SER A 55 -6.68 10.08 1.24
C SER A 55 -6.48 8.63 1.68
N ARG A 56 -5.45 8.38 2.50
CA ARG A 56 -5.14 7.05 3.06
C ARG A 56 -5.99 6.73 4.29
N GLU A 57 -7.31 6.96 4.24
CA GLU A 57 -8.24 6.54 5.31
C GLU A 57 -8.59 5.05 5.24
N ALA A 58 -7.67 4.21 4.77
CA ALA A 58 -7.87 2.76 4.78
C ALA A 58 -7.61 2.23 6.21
N LYS A 59 -8.68 1.82 6.91
CA LYS A 59 -8.54 1.11 8.20
C LYS A 59 -7.70 -0.14 7.97
N TRP A 60 -6.82 -0.46 8.92
CA TRP A 60 -5.89 -1.60 8.83
C TRP A 60 -6.59 -2.93 8.48
N TRP A 61 -7.81 -3.13 8.99
CA TRP A 61 -8.64 -4.29 8.69
C TRP A 61 -8.90 -4.48 7.19
N TYR A 62 -9.14 -3.42 6.41
CA TYR A 62 -9.34 -3.54 4.96
C TYR A 62 -8.11 -4.10 4.26
N SER A 63 -6.91 -3.65 4.63
CA SER A 63 -5.65 -4.17 4.11
C SER A 63 -5.46 -5.65 4.45
N THR A 64 -5.75 -6.02 5.70
CA THR A 64 -5.69 -7.41 6.16
C THR A 64 -6.65 -8.30 5.37
N PHE A 65 -7.92 -7.89 5.19
CA PHE A 65 -8.90 -8.67 4.43
C PHE A 65 -8.46 -8.84 2.97
N HIS A 66 -8.01 -7.77 2.31
CA HIS A 66 -7.55 -7.87 0.93
C HIS A 66 -6.35 -8.80 0.77
N ASN A 67 -5.40 -8.77 1.70
CA ASN A 67 -4.24 -9.67 1.68
C ASN A 67 -4.67 -11.14 1.88
N VAL A 68 -5.53 -11.39 2.86
CA VAL A 68 -6.06 -12.74 3.11
C VAL A 68 -6.83 -13.26 1.90
N THR A 69 -7.73 -12.47 1.32
CA THR A 69 -8.49 -12.87 0.13
C THR A 69 -7.58 -13.15 -1.07
N ALA A 70 -6.56 -12.32 -1.30
CA ALA A 70 -5.59 -12.53 -2.38
C ALA A 70 -4.82 -13.85 -2.19
N MET A 71 -4.36 -14.12 -0.97
CA MET A 71 -3.59 -15.33 -0.66
C MET A 71 -4.45 -16.61 -0.71
N VAL A 72 -5.65 -16.56 -0.12
CA VAL A 72 -6.59 -17.69 -0.08
C VAL A 72 -7.12 -18.02 -1.48
N GLY A 73 -7.49 -17.02 -2.28
CA GLY A 73 -8.00 -17.25 -3.62
C GLY A 73 -6.96 -17.92 -4.53
N ALA A 74 -5.77 -17.34 -4.61
CA ALA A 74 -4.68 -17.83 -5.45
C ALA A 74 -4.21 -19.23 -5.04
N GLY A 75 -3.98 -19.42 -3.73
CA GLY A 75 -3.28 -20.60 -3.20
C GLY A 75 -4.19 -21.80 -2.97
N VAL A 76 -5.44 -21.60 -2.53
CA VAL A 76 -6.30 -22.71 -2.10
C VAL A 76 -6.82 -23.53 -3.29
N LEU A 77 -6.91 -22.96 -4.50
CA LEU A 77 -7.38 -23.69 -5.68
C LEU A 77 -6.51 -24.92 -6.01
N GLY A 78 -5.22 -24.90 -5.67
CA GLY A 78 -4.30 -26.03 -5.87
C GLY A 78 -4.20 -26.99 -4.68
N LEU A 79 -4.66 -26.58 -3.50
CA LEU A 79 -4.43 -27.30 -2.24
C LEU A 79 -5.15 -28.67 -2.19
N PRO A 80 -6.42 -28.81 -2.60
CA PRO A 80 -7.10 -30.11 -2.61
C PRO A 80 -6.41 -31.11 -3.54
N PHE A 81 -5.92 -30.64 -4.69
CA PHE A 81 -5.19 -31.48 -5.65
C PHE A 81 -3.86 -31.96 -5.05
N ALA A 82 -3.10 -31.08 -4.40
CA ALA A 82 -1.86 -31.45 -3.74
C ALA A 82 -2.09 -32.46 -2.58
N MET A 83 -3.12 -32.24 -1.76
CA MET A 83 -3.51 -33.15 -0.68
C MET A 83 -3.93 -34.53 -1.21
N SER A 84 -4.58 -34.58 -2.38
CA SER A 84 -4.93 -35.84 -3.07
C SER A 84 -3.70 -36.62 -3.52
N GLN A 85 -2.62 -35.95 -3.93
CA GLN A 85 -1.41 -36.61 -4.44
C GLN A 85 -0.45 -37.03 -3.33
N LEU A 86 -0.29 -36.20 -2.29
CA LEU A 86 0.60 -36.52 -1.16
C LEU A 86 -0.06 -37.43 -0.12
N GLY A 87 -1.39 -37.38 0.03
CA GLY A 87 -2.10 -38.05 1.11
C GLY A 87 -2.22 -37.17 2.36
N TRP A 88 -3.14 -37.53 3.25
CA TRP A 88 -3.57 -36.67 4.36
C TRP A 88 -2.45 -36.34 5.37
N ILE A 89 -1.69 -37.34 5.81
CA ILE A 89 -0.64 -37.17 6.84
C ILE A 89 0.52 -36.30 6.32
N PRO A 90 1.22 -36.66 5.22
CA PRO A 90 2.33 -35.83 4.73
C PRO A 90 1.84 -34.47 4.20
N GLY A 91 0.63 -34.38 3.65
CA GLY A 91 0.02 -33.12 3.25
C GLY A 91 -0.21 -32.18 4.43
N THR A 92 -0.75 -32.68 5.55
CA THR A 92 -0.98 -31.88 6.77
C THR A 92 0.33 -31.41 7.39
N ILE A 93 1.34 -32.29 7.46
CA ILE A 93 2.69 -31.93 7.95
C ILE A 93 3.30 -30.84 7.05
N GLY A 94 3.20 -30.99 5.73
CA GLY A 94 3.70 -30.01 4.77
C GLY A 94 3.03 -28.64 4.90
N ILE A 95 1.71 -28.61 5.09
CA ILE A 95 0.96 -27.36 5.33
C ILE A 95 1.41 -26.71 6.64
N PHE A 96 1.54 -27.47 7.72
CA PHE A 96 1.96 -26.94 9.02
C PHE A 96 3.39 -26.38 8.98
N LEU A 97 4.31 -27.09 8.31
CA LEU A 97 5.69 -26.63 8.13
C LEU A 97 5.76 -25.38 7.25
N SER A 98 5.01 -25.36 6.15
CA SER A 98 4.92 -24.19 5.26
C SER A 98 4.37 -22.97 5.99
N TRP A 99 3.36 -23.15 6.86
CA TRP A 99 2.82 -22.10 7.70
C TRP A 99 3.88 -21.55 8.66
N LEU A 100 4.64 -22.41 9.34
CA LEU A 100 5.69 -21.99 10.27
C LEU A 100 6.80 -21.19 9.56
N ILE A 101 7.25 -21.66 8.39
CA ILE A 101 8.26 -20.96 7.57
C ILE A 101 7.72 -19.60 7.10
N THR A 102 6.46 -19.55 6.66
CA THR A 102 5.83 -18.30 6.20
C THR A 102 5.70 -17.31 7.34
N PHE A 103 5.26 -17.76 8.52
CA PHE A 103 5.16 -16.93 9.71
C PHE A 103 6.50 -16.35 10.12
N TYR A 104 7.55 -17.18 10.16
CA TYR A 104 8.91 -16.72 10.45
C TYR A 104 9.42 -15.72 9.42
N SER A 105 9.15 -15.95 8.13
CA SER A 105 9.54 -15.03 7.06
C SER A 105 8.82 -13.67 7.16
N LEU A 106 7.52 -13.68 7.52
CA LEU A 106 6.75 -12.47 7.77
C LEU A 106 7.30 -11.70 8.98
N TRP A 107 7.66 -12.41 10.04
CA TRP A 107 8.29 -11.81 11.22
C TRP A 107 9.59 -11.09 10.85
N GLN A 108 10.48 -11.74 10.10
CA GLN A 108 11.72 -11.13 9.63
C GLN A 108 11.48 -9.93 8.71
N LEU A 109 10.47 -10.00 7.85
CA LEU A 109 10.11 -8.90 6.95
C LEU A 109 9.63 -7.66 7.73
N VAL A 110 8.84 -7.86 8.79
CA VAL A 110 8.35 -6.77 9.64
C VAL A 110 9.51 -6.12 10.39
N GLU A 111 10.38 -6.92 11.00
CA GLU A 111 11.56 -6.40 11.72
C GLU A 111 12.46 -5.59 10.76
N LEU A 112 12.76 -6.14 9.59
CA LEU A 112 13.66 -5.51 8.62
C LEU A 112 13.04 -4.27 7.94
N HIS A 113 11.72 -4.14 7.94
CA HIS A 113 11.00 -2.98 7.42
C HIS A 113 11.19 -1.73 8.29
N GLU A 114 11.44 -1.90 9.60
CA GLU A 114 11.59 -0.81 10.58
C GLU A 114 13.00 -0.71 11.21
N VAL A 115 13.99 -1.45 10.71
CA VAL A 115 15.29 -1.66 11.38
C VAL A 115 16.16 -0.39 11.64
N VAL A 116 15.78 0.83 11.23
CA VAL A 116 16.59 2.04 11.50
C VAL A 116 15.73 3.32 11.58
N PRO A 117 16.03 4.27 12.49
CA PRO A 117 15.52 5.63 12.40
C PRO A 117 16.09 6.32 11.14
N GLY A 118 15.33 6.39 10.04
CA GLY A 118 15.67 7.26 8.91
C GLY A 118 15.11 6.90 7.52
N ARG A 119 14.73 5.64 7.23
CA ARG A 119 14.17 5.28 5.91
C ARG A 119 13.32 4.00 5.97
N ARG A 120 12.07 4.10 5.53
CA ARG A 120 11.13 2.98 5.34
C ARG A 120 11.43 2.26 4.02
N PHE A 121 11.72 0.96 4.06
CA PHE A 121 11.99 0.16 2.86
C PHE A 121 10.73 -0.51 2.32
N ASP A 122 10.03 0.14 1.38
CA ASP A 122 8.78 -0.42 0.83
C ASP A 122 9.01 -1.41 -0.35
N ARG A 123 10.26 -1.68 -0.73
CA ARG A 123 10.61 -2.51 -1.90
C ARG A 123 11.60 -3.63 -1.58
N TYR A 124 11.26 -4.87 -1.95
CA TYR A 124 12.06 -6.07 -1.69
C TYR A 124 13.53 -5.99 -2.20
N PRO A 125 13.81 -5.49 -3.41
CA PRO A 125 15.18 -5.26 -3.88
C PRO A 125 15.99 -4.31 -2.99
N GLU A 126 15.37 -3.24 -2.48
CA GLU A 126 16.05 -2.27 -1.61
C GLU A 126 16.41 -2.91 -0.26
N LEU A 127 15.52 -3.77 0.25
CA LEU A 127 15.74 -4.55 1.46
C LEU A 127 16.92 -5.53 1.31
N GLY A 128 17.05 -6.18 0.16
CA GLY A 128 18.19 -7.06 -0.09
C GLY A 128 19.47 -6.35 -0.40
N GLN A 129 19.42 -5.18 -1.04
CA GLN A 129 20.59 -4.32 -1.19
C GLN A 129 21.14 -3.90 0.18
N TYR A 130 20.25 -3.67 1.15
CA TYR A 130 20.63 -3.39 2.53
C TYR A 130 21.23 -4.62 3.23
N ALA A 131 20.60 -5.80 3.12
CA ALA A 131 21.04 -7.01 3.82
C ALA A 131 22.28 -7.70 3.21
N PHE A 132 22.43 -7.68 1.88
CA PHE A 132 23.47 -8.41 1.13
C PHE A 132 24.45 -7.50 0.38
N GLY A 133 24.28 -6.17 0.48
CA GLY A 133 25.09 -5.17 -0.22
C GLY A 133 24.47 -4.70 -1.55
N GLU A 134 24.79 -3.46 -1.95
CA GLU A 134 24.09 -2.72 -3.02
C GLU A 134 24.06 -3.43 -4.39
N LYS A 135 25.14 -4.11 -4.76
CA LYS A 135 25.21 -4.82 -6.06
C LYS A 135 24.73 -6.27 -5.95
N LEU A 136 25.14 -6.97 -4.91
CA LEU A 136 24.86 -8.41 -4.77
C LEU A 136 23.38 -8.66 -4.44
N GLY A 137 22.80 -7.89 -3.52
CA GLY A 137 21.40 -8.01 -3.12
C GLY A 137 20.42 -7.74 -4.27
N TYR A 138 20.72 -6.73 -5.09
CA TYR A 138 19.92 -6.42 -6.28
C TYR A 138 19.90 -7.57 -7.28
N TRP A 139 21.09 -8.10 -7.63
CA TRP A 139 21.25 -9.15 -8.64
C TRP A 139 20.68 -10.51 -8.19
N ILE A 140 20.59 -10.78 -6.90
CA ILE A 140 20.00 -12.02 -6.39
C ILE A 140 18.47 -11.90 -6.33
N ILE A 141 17.94 -10.80 -5.81
CA ILE A 141 16.49 -10.67 -5.55
C ILE A 141 15.71 -10.37 -6.83
N MET A 142 16.22 -9.51 -7.71
CA MET A 142 15.49 -9.09 -8.92
C MET A 142 15.14 -10.26 -9.86
N PRO A 143 16.05 -11.21 -10.16
CA PRO A 143 15.70 -12.38 -10.97
C PRO A 143 14.65 -13.26 -10.30
N GLN A 144 14.76 -13.50 -8.99
CA GLN A 144 13.80 -14.32 -8.25
C GLN A 144 12.41 -13.68 -8.24
N GLN A 145 12.32 -12.37 -7.99
CA GLN A 145 11.06 -11.63 -8.02
C GLN A 145 10.43 -11.60 -9.43
N THR A 146 11.25 -11.44 -10.48
CA THR A 146 10.75 -11.44 -11.85
C THR A 146 10.26 -12.84 -12.26
N LEU A 147 10.99 -13.89 -11.87
CA LEU A 147 10.65 -15.27 -12.15
C LEU A 147 9.30 -15.65 -11.52
N VAL A 148 9.11 -15.35 -10.23
CA VAL A 148 7.83 -15.66 -9.55
C VAL A 148 6.66 -14.90 -10.16
N GLN A 149 6.87 -13.66 -10.58
CA GLN A 149 5.83 -12.85 -11.23
C GLN A 149 5.45 -13.39 -12.62
N VAL A 150 6.42 -13.77 -13.43
CA VAL A 150 6.19 -14.35 -14.76
C VAL A 150 5.50 -15.71 -14.63
N ALA A 151 5.98 -16.58 -13.73
CA ALA A 151 5.37 -17.88 -13.47
C ALA A 151 3.91 -17.75 -13.03
N SER A 152 3.63 -16.85 -12.07
CA SER A 152 2.27 -16.59 -11.60
C SER A 152 1.37 -16.10 -12.73
N THR A 153 1.86 -15.16 -13.55
CA THR A 153 1.11 -14.61 -14.70
C THR A 153 0.73 -15.71 -15.70
N ILE A 154 1.64 -16.65 -15.99
CA ILE A 154 1.35 -17.77 -16.89
C ILE A 154 0.28 -18.69 -16.27
N VAL A 155 0.42 -19.07 -15.01
CA VAL A 155 -0.53 -19.94 -14.30
C VAL A 155 -1.93 -19.33 -14.26
N TYR A 156 -2.02 -18.03 -13.99
CA TYR A 156 -3.30 -17.31 -14.00
C TYR A 156 -3.94 -17.27 -15.39
N ASN A 157 -3.19 -16.95 -16.44
CA ASN A 157 -3.72 -16.93 -17.80
C ASN A 157 -4.22 -18.31 -18.25
N VAL A 158 -3.48 -19.38 -17.92
CA VAL A 158 -3.89 -20.76 -18.24
C VAL A 158 -5.15 -21.16 -17.46
N THR A 159 -5.20 -20.82 -16.17
CA THR A 159 -6.36 -21.13 -15.30
C THR A 159 -7.59 -20.34 -15.72
N GLY A 160 -7.43 -19.06 -16.05
CA GLY A 160 -8.48 -18.20 -16.60
C GLY A 160 -9.03 -18.74 -17.92
N GLY A 161 -8.15 -19.08 -18.87
CA GLY A 161 -8.55 -19.67 -20.15
C GLY A 161 -9.26 -21.03 -20.00
N LYS A 162 -8.83 -21.88 -19.05
CA LYS A 162 -9.53 -23.14 -18.71
C LYS A 162 -10.94 -22.87 -18.17
N SER A 163 -11.07 -21.89 -17.30
CA SER A 163 -12.35 -21.50 -16.70
C SER A 163 -13.30 -20.92 -17.74
N LEU A 164 -12.77 -20.06 -18.63
CA LEU A 164 -13.53 -19.50 -19.76
C LEU A 164 -14.03 -20.57 -20.72
N LYS A 165 -13.19 -21.56 -21.06
CA LYS A 165 -13.61 -22.70 -21.88
C LYS A 165 -14.80 -23.41 -21.23
N LYS A 166 -14.71 -23.77 -19.95
CA LYS A 166 -15.81 -24.43 -19.24
C LYS A 166 -17.08 -23.59 -19.21
N PHE A 167 -16.96 -22.27 -19.03
CA PHE A 167 -18.11 -21.37 -19.09
C PHE A 167 -18.78 -21.36 -20.47
N VAL A 168 -17.99 -21.24 -21.55
CA VAL A 168 -18.52 -21.27 -22.92
C VAL A 168 -19.14 -22.62 -23.25
N ASP A 169 -18.52 -23.72 -22.83
CA ASP A 169 -19.07 -25.07 -22.99
C ASP A 169 -20.44 -25.23 -22.30
N LEU A 170 -20.64 -24.57 -21.14
CA LEU A 170 -21.89 -24.60 -20.38
C LEU A 170 -22.99 -23.71 -21.00
N VAL A 171 -22.64 -22.52 -21.50
CA VAL A 171 -23.60 -21.55 -22.06
C VAL A 171 -23.95 -21.87 -23.52
N ILE A 172 -22.97 -22.33 -24.30
CA ILE A 172 -23.10 -22.62 -25.73
C ILE A 172 -22.52 -24.01 -26.04
N PRO A 173 -23.30 -25.09 -25.86
CA PRO A 173 -22.85 -26.47 -26.11
C PRO A 173 -22.34 -26.70 -27.55
N CYS A 174 -22.80 -25.88 -28.51
CA CYS A 174 -22.40 -25.95 -29.92
C CYS A 174 -20.91 -25.60 -30.14
N LEU A 175 -20.30 -24.79 -29.27
CA LEU A 175 -18.90 -24.36 -29.40
C LEU A 175 -17.87 -25.30 -28.74
N SER A 176 -18.33 -26.45 -28.22
CA SER A 176 -17.53 -27.38 -27.40
C SER A 176 -16.28 -27.97 -28.08
N ASN A 177 -16.23 -28.01 -29.41
CA ASN A 177 -15.14 -28.64 -30.17
C ASN A 177 -13.88 -27.75 -30.34
N ILE A 178 -13.87 -26.54 -29.78
CA ILE A 178 -12.74 -25.62 -29.93
C ILE A 178 -11.61 -26.00 -28.96
N LYS A 179 -10.36 -26.00 -29.46
CA LYS A 179 -9.15 -26.27 -28.65
C LYS A 179 -9.01 -25.25 -27.52
N GLN A 180 -8.66 -25.73 -26.32
CA GLN A 180 -8.44 -24.89 -25.13
C GLN A 180 -7.42 -23.76 -25.35
N THR A 181 -6.42 -23.99 -26.22
CA THR A 181 -5.40 -22.99 -26.57
C THR A 181 -6.00 -21.70 -27.10
N TYR A 182 -7.09 -21.75 -27.88
CA TYR A 182 -7.73 -20.54 -28.40
C TYR A 182 -8.41 -19.72 -27.31
N PHE A 183 -9.00 -20.36 -26.30
CA PHE A 183 -9.59 -19.66 -25.15
C PHE A 183 -8.53 -19.02 -24.27
N ILE A 184 -7.37 -19.67 -24.10
CA ILE A 184 -6.24 -19.08 -23.38
C ILE A 184 -5.70 -17.87 -24.14
N LEU A 185 -5.53 -17.95 -25.46
CA LEU A 185 -5.08 -16.82 -26.28
C LEU A 185 -6.08 -15.66 -26.27
N MET A 186 -7.38 -15.93 -26.36
CA MET A 186 -8.42 -14.91 -26.22
C MET A 186 -8.35 -14.21 -24.85
N PHE A 187 -8.19 -14.98 -23.77
CA PHE A 187 -8.03 -14.44 -22.41
C PHE A 187 -6.78 -13.55 -22.30
N ILE A 188 -5.66 -13.98 -22.88
CA ILE A 188 -4.42 -13.19 -22.92
C ILE A 188 -4.61 -11.90 -23.73
N CYS A 189 -5.28 -11.95 -24.89
CA CYS A 189 -5.57 -10.76 -25.68
C CYS A 189 -6.41 -9.74 -24.90
N VAL A 190 -7.47 -10.20 -24.23
CA VAL A 190 -8.28 -9.33 -23.36
C VAL A 190 -7.44 -8.74 -22.23
N GLN A 191 -6.64 -9.55 -21.54
CA GLN A 191 -5.76 -9.10 -20.46
C GLN A 191 -4.69 -8.10 -20.95
N PHE A 192 -4.18 -8.30 -22.17
CA PHE A 192 -3.24 -7.38 -22.80
C PHE A 192 -3.89 -6.03 -23.12
N VAL A 193 -5.09 -6.03 -23.70
CA VAL A 193 -5.87 -4.81 -23.96
C VAL A 193 -6.21 -4.09 -22.65
N LEU A 194 -6.61 -4.82 -21.60
CA LEU A 194 -6.83 -4.25 -20.26
C LEU A 194 -5.54 -3.69 -19.63
N SER A 195 -4.38 -4.27 -19.92
CA SER A 195 -3.08 -3.74 -19.50
C SER A 195 -2.72 -2.43 -20.21
N GLN A 196 -3.24 -2.20 -21.41
CA GLN A 196 -3.06 -0.95 -22.16
C GLN A 196 -3.93 0.20 -21.64
N THR A 197 -4.90 -0.03 -20.74
CA THR A 197 -5.70 1.05 -20.13
C THR A 197 -4.89 1.77 -19.04
N PRO A 198 -4.41 3.01 -19.25
CA PRO A 198 -3.51 3.69 -18.31
C PRO A 198 -4.26 4.49 -17.23
N ASN A 199 -5.60 4.46 -17.22
CA ASN A 199 -6.41 5.39 -16.45
C ASN A 199 -7.38 4.64 -15.52
N PHE A 200 -7.25 4.87 -14.21
CA PHE A 200 -8.11 4.33 -13.15
C PHE A 200 -9.62 4.58 -13.38
N ASN A 201 -9.99 5.57 -14.19
CA ASN A 201 -11.38 5.84 -14.56
C ASN A 201 -12.02 4.75 -15.43
N ALA A 202 -11.26 4.03 -16.26
CA ALA A 202 -11.80 2.91 -17.05
C ALA A 202 -12.00 1.63 -16.21
N LEU A 203 -11.17 1.43 -15.18
CA LEU A 203 -11.27 0.30 -14.24
C LEU A 203 -12.52 0.39 -13.35
N LYS A 204 -13.00 1.60 -13.04
CA LYS A 204 -14.28 1.81 -12.34
C LYS A 204 -15.46 1.25 -13.14
N GLY A 205 -15.45 1.38 -14.47
CA GLY A 205 -16.49 0.83 -15.35
C GLY A 205 -16.52 -0.69 -15.38
N VAL A 206 -15.33 -1.33 -15.44
CA VAL A 206 -15.22 -2.79 -15.36
C VAL A 206 -15.65 -3.30 -13.98
N SER A 207 -15.28 -2.61 -12.91
CA SER A 207 -15.74 -2.95 -11.54
C SER A 207 -17.26 -2.81 -11.37
N LEU A 208 -17.87 -1.78 -11.95
CA LEU A 208 -19.33 -1.60 -11.94
C LEU A 208 -20.04 -2.76 -12.66
N LEU A 209 -19.55 -3.14 -13.85
CA LEU A 209 -20.09 -4.28 -14.61
C LEU A 209 -19.92 -5.61 -13.86
N ALA A 210 -18.75 -5.83 -13.25
CA ALA A 210 -18.49 -7.02 -12.45
C ALA A 210 -19.41 -7.07 -11.20
N ALA A 211 -19.62 -5.93 -10.53
CA ALA A 211 -20.55 -5.84 -9.41
C ALA A 211 -21.97 -6.18 -9.86
N LEU A 212 -22.45 -5.62 -10.97
CA LEU A 212 -23.78 -5.95 -11.52
C LEU A 212 -23.93 -7.43 -11.87
N MET A 213 -22.89 -8.07 -12.41
CA MET A 213 -22.90 -9.51 -12.71
C MET A 213 -22.89 -10.40 -11.46
N SER A 214 -22.46 -9.90 -10.30
CA SER A 214 -22.56 -10.61 -9.01
C SER A 214 -23.91 -10.45 -8.33
N PHE A 215 -24.76 -9.52 -8.79
CA PHE A 215 -26.11 -9.30 -8.22
C PHE A 215 -27.20 -10.14 -8.91
N TRP A 216 -26.83 -11.06 -9.81
CA TRP A 216 -27.75 -11.96 -10.51
C TRP A 216 -27.32 -13.43 -10.45
#